data_AF-A0A9P8W8E9-F1
#
_entry.id   AF-A0A9P8W8E9-F1
#
_cell.length_a   1.000
_cell.length_b   1.000
_cell.length_c   1.000
_cell.angle_alpha   90.00
_cell.angle_beta   90.00
_cell.angle_gamma   90.00
#
_symmetry.space_group_name_H-M   'P 1'
#
loop_
_entity.id
_entity.type
_entity.pdbx_description
1 polymer ?
#
loop_
_entity_poly.entity_id
_entity_poly.type
_entity_poly.pdbx_seq_one_letter_code
_entity_poly.pdbx_strand_id
1 'polypeptide(L)'
;MAGGTGTSSRGRGGKFKKYTRGGGKHFSRDIRPVDADGNEISMWSTDAKKKDDDDDDSDEDTESTEDSEEDSEEEDDSDEDGPSQAAPQPAVASREDRKAEKKARKEAAIAKQHGKAVEVGDLPSSDEDSDEDDDDMPANPNHSTAARNQAKHTGVDDITEGVADLSAAPSRREREALEAAAAKEKYMRLQAQGKTDEAKADLARLKVIREQRAAEAARRQAEREEKEEIEKKKKADFEAKEARKKEVKKGRKK
;
A
#
# COMPACT_ATOMS: atom_id res chain seq x y z
N MET A 1 -11.07 -44.75 36.59
CA MET A 1 -12.53 -44.81 36.35
C MET A 1 -13.22 -43.71 37.15
N ALA A 2 -14.12 -42.97 36.47
CA ALA A 2 -15.20 -42.09 36.97
C ALA A 2 -14.84 -40.93 37.94
N GLY A 3 -15.30 -39.69 37.77
CA GLY A 3 -16.27 -39.11 36.84
C GLY A 3 -16.42 -37.61 37.14
N GLY A 4 -16.93 -36.85 36.18
CA GLY A 4 -17.17 -35.41 36.32
C GLY A 4 -17.93 -34.87 35.13
N THR A 5 -19.21 -35.21 35.04
CA THR A 5 -20.14 -34.80 33.98
C THR A 5 -20.34 -33.27 34.01
N GLY A 6 -20.21 -32.65 32.84
CA GLY A 6 -20.39 -31.21 32.63
C GLY A 6 -21.68 -30.68 33.23
N THR A 7 -21.55 -29.59 33.99
CA THR A 7 -22.68 -28.84 34.55
C THR A 7 -23.43 -28.15 33.41
N SER A 8 -24.42 -28.85 32.85
CA SER A 8 -25.40 -28.24 31.99
C SER A 8 -26.23 -27.27 32.84
N SER A 9 -26.00 -25.98 32.68
CA SER A 9 -26.84 -24.93 33.25
C SER A 9 -28.17 -24.82 32.51
N ARG A 10 -28.94 -25.93 32.46
CA ARG A 10 -30.37 -25.92 32.12
C ARG A 10 -31.19 -25.37 33.29
N GLY A 11 -30.84 -24.18 33.75
CA GLY A 11 -31.53 -23.49 34.82
C GLY A 11 -32.93 -23.11 34.36
N ARG A 12 -33.95 -23.72 34.99
CA ARG A 12 -35.35 -23.34 34.89
C ARG A 12 -35.50 -21.82 34.86
N GLY A 13 -36.08 -21.29 33.78
CA GLY A 13 -36.49 -19.89 33.68
C GLY A 13 -37.66 -19.66 34.65
N GLY A 14 -37.38 -18.97 35.75
CA GLY A 14 -38.35 -18.59 36.76
C GLY A 14 -37.86 -17.33 37.47
N LYS A 15 -38.80 -16.58 38.05
CA LYS A 15 -38.74 -15.19 38.55
C LYS A 15 -37.64 -14.85 39.58
N PHE A 16 -36.70 -15.75 39.84
CA PHE A 16 -35.55 -15.60 40.74
C PHE A 16 -34.20 -15.68 40.01
N LYS A 17 -34.19 -15.70 38.68
CA LYS A 17 -32.94 -15.70 37.91
C LYS A 17 -32.40 -14.27 37.86
N LYS A 18 -31.53 -13.94 38.81
CA LYS A 18 -30.67 -12.74 38.76
C LYS A 18 -30.09 -12.64 37.34
N TYR A 19 -30.33 -11.51 36.68
CA TYR A 19 -29.78 -11.24 35.36
C TYR A 19 -28.25 -11.40 35.44
N THR A 20 -27.72 -12.49 34.90
CA THR A 20 -26.29 -12.63 34.72
C THR A 20 -25.92 -11.62 33.64
N ARG A 21 -25.42 -10.46 34.07
CA ARG A 21 -24.91 -9.42 33.19
C ARG A 21 -23.87 -10.08 32.29
N GLY A 22 -24.17 -10.15 31.00
CA GLY A 22 -23.36 -10.87 30.02
C GLY A 22 -21.90 -10.47 30.18
N GLY A 23 -21.02 -11.48 30.24
CA GLY A 23 -19.58 -11.25 30.25
C GLY A 23 -19.22 -10.32 29.11
N GLY A 24 -18.61 -9.18 29.44
CA GLY A 24 -18.26 -8.16 28.48
C GLY A 24 -17.37 -8.73 27.38
N LYS A 25 -17.41 -8.12 26.19
CA LYS A 25 -16.50 -8.47 25.11
C LYS A 25 -15.06 -8.18 25.58
N HIS A 26 -14.22 -9.21 25.64
CA HIS A 26 -12.82 -9.05 25.99
C HIS A 26 -12.05 -8.64 24.74
N PHE A 27 -11.84 -7.34 24.56
CA PHE A 27 -11.10 -6.82 23.42
C PHE A 27 -9.61 -7.18 23.45
N SER A 28 -9.08 -7.67 24.58
CA SER A 28 -7.68 -8.08 24.75
C SER A 28 -7.42 -9.58 24.54
N ARG A 29 -8.46 -10.39 24.32
CA ARG A 29 -8.31 -11.85 24.20
C ARG A 29 -7.82 -12.29 22.82
N ASP A 30 -8.11 -11.48 21.80
CA ASP A 30 -7.83 -11.78 20.39
C ASP A 30 -6.89 -10.73 19.73
N ILE A 31 -6.18 -9.93 20.53
CA ILE A 31 -5.17 -8.99 19.99
C ILE A 31 -3.90 -9.78 19.72
N ARG A 32 -3.59 -10.00 18.45
CA ARG A 32 -2.27 -10.45 18.00
C ARG A 32 -1.33 -9.24 17.98
N PRO A 33 -0.03 -9.41 18.25
CA PRO A 33 0.92 -8.32 18.09
C PRO A 33 0.89 -7.83 16.64
N VAL A 34 0.83 -6.52 16.46
CA VAL A 34 0.78 -5.87 15.15
C VAL A 34 1.99 -4.98 14.96
N ASP A 35 2.44 -4.85 13.71
CA ASP A 35 3.52 -3.96 13.34
C ASP A 35 3.06 -2.49 13.32
N ALA A 36 3.99 -1.55 13.16
CA ALA A 36 3.70 -0.12 13.02
C ALA A 36 2.71 0.18 11.87
N ASP A 37 2.67 -0.70 10.86
CA ASP A 37 1.76 -0.63 9.72
C ASP A 37 0.43 -1.40 9.94
N GLY A 38 0.20 -1.95 11.14
CA GLY A 38 -1.04 -2.64 11.50
C GLY A 38 -1.17 -4.08 10.97
N ASN A 39 -0.09 -4.65 10.43
CA ASN A 39 -0.05 -6.04 9.98
C ASN A 39 0.18 -6.99 11.16
N GLU A 40 -0.49 -8.15 11.18
CA GLU A 40 -0.31 -9.17 12.23
C GLU A 40 1.10 -9.77 12.19
N ILE A 41 1.84 -9.65 13.29
CA ILE A 41 3.15 -10.27 13.49
C ILE A 41 2.93 -11.64 14.16
N SER A 42 3.60 -12.67 13.66
CA SER A 42 3.60 -13.99 14.31
C SER A 42 4.50 -13.96 15.55
N MET A 43 4.05 -14.54 16.67
CA MET A 43 4.81 -14.60 17.94
C MET A 43 6.15 -15.36 17.84
N TRP A 44 6.38 -16.09 16.73
CA TRP A 44 7.64 -16.78 16.46
C TRP A 44 8.43 -16.19 15.30
N SER A 45 7.98 -15.07 14.73
CA SER A 45 8.75 -14.35 13.72
C SER A 45 9.94 -13.62 14.34
N THR A 46 11.01 -13.46 13.57
CA THR A 46 12.25 -12.77 13.99
C THR A 46 11.99 -11.32 14.41
N ASP A 47 11.01 -10.66 13.78
CA ASP A 47 10.59 -9.30 14.10
C ASP A 47 9.91 -9.19 15.48
N ALA A 48 9.18 -10.23 15.90
CA ALA A 48 8.59 -10.27 17.24
C ALA A 48 9.66 -10.36 18.34
N LYS A 49 10.72 -11.15 18.11
CA LYS A 49 11.83 -11.29 19.08
C LYS A 49 12.65 -10.02 19.20
N LYS A 50 12.88 -9.31 18.09
CA LYS A 50 13.67 -8.08 18.08
C LYS A 50 13.06 -6.96 18.93
N LYS A 51 11.73 -6.93 19.03
CA LYS A 51 11.00 -5.91 19.79
C LYS A 51 10.94 -6.18 21.29
N ASP A 52 11.09 -7.44 21.70
CA ASP A 52 11.20 -7.82 23.12
C ASP A 52 12.64 -7.62 23.66
N ASP A 53 13.65 -7.59 22.79
CA ASP A 53 15.07 -7.36 23.14
C ASP A 53 15.47 -5.85 23.21
N ASP A 54 14.61 -4.92 22.76
CA ASP A 54 14.92 -3.48 22.69
C ASP A 54 14.57 -2.68 23.98
N ASP A 55 14.07 -3.33 25.04
CA ASP A 55 13.65 -2.69 26.31
C ASP A 55 14.44 -3.15 27.55
N ASP A 56 15.58 -3.84 27.38
CA ASP A 56 16.47 -4.23 28.49
C ASP A 56 17.96 -3.97 28.19
N ASP A 57 18.46 -2.97 28.91
CA ASP A 57 19.83 -2.81 29.44
C ASP A 57 20.98 -2.20 28.61
N SER A 58 21.81 -1.54 29.42
CA SER A 58 22.91 -0.61 29.23
C SER A 58 24.21 -1.24 28.68
N ASP A 59 25.00 -0.39 28.02
CA ASP A 59 26.48 -0.37 27.92
C ASP A 59 27.28 -1.35 27.01
N GLU A 60 28.34 -0.75 26.45
CA GLU A 60 29.61 -1.28 25.91
C GLU A 60 29.73 -1.82 24.46
N ASP A 61 30.44 -1.02 23.65
CA ASP A 61 31.54 -1.35 22.72
C ASP A 61 31.82 -2.83 22.38
N THR A 62 31.70 -3.20 21.09
CA THR A 62 32.61 -4.17 20.46
C THR A 62 32.44 -4.22 18.93
N GLU A 63 33.52 -3.88 18.24
CA GLU A 63 33.75 -3.99 16.81
C GLU A 63 34.22 -5.41 16.44
N SER A 64 33.70 -6.05 15.39
CA SER A 64 34.37 -7.12 14.59
C SER A 64 33.38 -7.74 13.58
N THR A 65 33.49 -7.47 12.28
CA THR A 65 34.13 -8.26 11.18
C THR A 65 33.39 -9.52 10.72
N GLU A 66 33.50 -9.76 9.40
CA GLU A 66 33.33 -11.01 8.60
C GLU A 66 31.96 -11.71 8.55
N ASP A 67 31.28 -11.74 7.40
CA ASP A 67 31.42 -12.69 6.27
C ASP A 67 31.05 -14.13 6.67
N SER A 68 29.88 -14.59 6.21
CA SER A 68 29.63 -16.01 5.98
C SER A 68 28.40 -16.17 5.08
N GLU A 69 28.65 -16.44 3.81
CA GLU A 69 27.68 -17.13 2.95
C GLU A 69 27.59 -18.59 3.40
N GLU A 70 26.39 -19.15 3.59
CA GLU A 70 26.13 -20.57 3.30
C GLU A 70 24.64 -20.85 3.09
N ASP A 71 24.35 -21.34 1.89
CA ASP A 71 23.17 -22.05 1.44
C ASP A 71 23.14 -23.44 2.10
N SER A 72 22.05 -23.83 2.77
CA SER A 72 21.83 -25.23 3.13
C SER A 72 20.35 -25.53 3.35
N GLU A 73 19.79 -26.25 2.37
CA GLU A 73 18.51 -26.94 2.39
C GLU A 73 18.55 -28.08 3.42
N GLU A 74 17.60 -28.09 4.37
CA GLU A 74 17.29 -29.29 5.16
C GLU A 74 15.77 -29.41 5.26
N GLU A 75 15.27 -30.52 4.72
CA GLU A 75 13.91 -30.98 4.89
C GLU A 75 13.79 -31.67 6.26
N ASP A 76 12.81 -31.28 7.07
CA ASP A 76 12.30 -32.16 8.13
C ASP A 76 10.78 -32.30 7.95
N ASP A 77 10.46 -33.42 7.33
CA ASP A 77 9.13 -33.97 7.12
C ASP A 77 8.74 -34.72 8.42
N SER A 78 7.84 -34.12 9.19
CA SER A 78 7.22 -34.76 10.35
C SER A 78 5.69 -34.77 10.16
N ASP A 79 5.23 -35.83 9.49
CA ASP A 79 3.85 -36.31 9.48
C ASP A 79 3.35 -36.55 10.92
N GLU A 80 2.20 -35.97 11.28
CA GLU A 80 1.39 -36.44 12.42
C GLU A 80 -0.10 -36.50 12.00
N ASP A 81 -0.65 -37.71 12.16
CA ASP A 81 -1.82 -38.23 11.47
C ASP A 81 -3.14 -38.03 12.28
N GLY A 82 -4.15 -37.44 11.62
CA GLY A 82 -5.60 -37.72 11.79
C GLY A 82 -6.48 -36.90 12.78
N PRO A 83 -7.85 -36.95 12.69
CA PRO A 83 -8.69 -37.56 11.65
C PRO A 83 -9.99 -36.81 11.21
N SER A 84 -10.55 -37.24 10.07
CA SER A 84 -11.98 -37.33 9.68
C SER A 84 -12.71 -36.17 8.96
N GLN A 85 -12.98 -36.33 7.65
CA GLN A 85 -14.29 -36.71 7.08
C GLN A 85 -14.28 -36.68 5.54
N ALA A 86 -14.91 -37.69 4.94
CA ALA A 86 -14.81 -38.07 3.53
C ALA A 86 -15.89 -37.44 2.63
N ALA A 87 -15.48 -36.92 1.47
CA ALA A 87 -16.21 -36.92 0.19
C ALA A 87 -15.26 -36.56 -0.98
N PRO A 88 -15.39 -37.15 -2.18
CA PRO A 88 -14.35 -37.17 -3.19
C PRO A 88 -14.33 -35.88 -4.02
N GLN A 89 -13.17 -35.23 -4.12
CA GLN A 89 -12.89 -34.12 -5.02
C GLN A 89 -11.73 -34.51 -5.94
N PRO A 90 -11.72 -34.02 -7.19
CA PRO A 90 -10.78 -34.43 -8.23
C PRO A 90 -9.34 -34.12 -7.82
N ALA A 91 -8.43 -34.96 -8.31
CA ALA A 91 -6.98 -34.93 -8.18
C ALA A 91 -6.41 -33.67 -7.49
N VAL A 92 -5.76 -33.92 -6.36
CA VAL A 92 -4.99 -33.00 -5.52
C VAL A 92 -4.14 -32.01 -6.34
N ALA A 93 -4.73 -30.89 -6.76
CA ALA A 93 -3.97 -29.70 -7.07
C ALA A 93 -3.16 -29.38 -5.81
N SER A 94 -1.84 -29.43 -5.95
CA SER A 94 -0.89 -29.23 -4.86
C SER A 94 -1.18 -27.89 -4.17
N ARG A 95 -0.75 -27.72 -2.92
CA ARG A 95 -0.89 -26.44 -2.21
C ARG A 95 -0.25 -25.29 -3.02
N GLU A 96 0.73 -25.62 -3.85
CA GLU A 96 1.42 -24.71 -4.76
C GLU A 96 0.54 -24.32 -5.95
N ASP A 97 -0.15 -25.27 -6.58
CA ASP A 97 -1.11 -25.00 -7.66
C ASP A 97 -2.22 -24.04 -7.19
N ARG A 98 -2.74 -24.25 -5.97
CA ARG A 98 -3.76 -23.35 -5.39
C ARG A 98 -3.21 -21.95 -5.09
N LYS A 99 -1.94 -21.84 -4.69
CA LYS A 99 -1.29 -20.54 -4.45
C LYS A 99 -1.01 -19.84 -5.78
N ALA A 100 -0.58 -20.57 -6.80
CA ALA A 100 -0.32 -20.07 -8.14
C ALA A 100 -1.61 -19.56 -8.80
N GLU A 101 -2.72 -20.31 -8.71
CA GLU A 101 -4.02 -19.88 -9.23
C GLU A 101 -4.54 -18.61 -8.53
N LYS A 102 -4.36 -18.49 -7.21
CA LYS A 102 -4.74 -17.29 -6.45
C LYS A 102 -3.88 -16.08 -6.84
N LYS A 103 -2.57 -16.26 -7.02
CA LYS A 103 -1.66 -15.21 -7.50
C LYS A 103 -2.00 -14.80 -8.93
N ALA A 104 -2.19 -15.75 -9.84
CA ALA A 104 -2.59 -15.49 -11.23
C ALA A 104 -3.94 -14.76 -11.31
N ARG A 105 -4.92 -15.10 -10.46
CA ARG A 105 -6.21 -14.40 -10.41
C ARG A 105 -6.07 -12.97 -9.89
N LYS A 106 -5.20 -12.74 -8.90
CA LYS A 106 -4.91 -11.40 -8.37
C LYS A 106 -4.16 -10.55 -9.39
N GLU A 107 -3.14 -11.11 -10.04
CA GLU A 107 -2.37 -10.46 -11.09
C GLU A 107 -3.22 -10.16 -12.33
N ALA A 108 -4.13 -11.05 -12.71
CA ALA A 108 -5.09 -10.79 -13.78
C ALA A 108 -6.10 -9.68 -13.41
N ALA A 109 -6.47 -9.54 -12.14
CA ALA A 109 -7.32 -8.43 -11.68
C ALA A 109 -6.54 -7.10 -11.70
N ILE A 110 -5.29 -7.10 -11.26
CA ILE A 110 -4.41 -5.92 -11.31
C ILE A 110 -4.14 -5.54 -12.77
N ALA A 111 -3.85 -6.49 -13.65
CA ALA A 111 -3.65 -6.22 -15.08
C ALA A 111 -4.92 -5.68 -15.77
N LYS A 112 -6.12 -6.12 -15.35
CA LYS A 112 -7.38 -5.53 -15.83
C LYS A 112 -7.61 -4.12 -15.29
N GLN A 113 -7.22 -3.84 -14.05
CA GLN A 113 -7.28 -2.49 -13.49
C GLN A 113 -6.27 -1.55 -14.16
N HIS A 114 -5.05 -2.03 -14.42
CA HIS A 114 -4.00 -1.26 -15.08
C HIS A 114 -4.20 -1.12 -16.60
N GLY A 115 -4.87 -2.09 -17.22
CA GLY A 115 -5.25 -2.08 -18.64
C GLY A 115 -6.52 -1.28 -18.92
N LYS A 116 -7.27 -0.90 -17.88
CA LYS A 116 -8.33 0.10 -17.98
C LYS A 116 -7.64 1.48 -18.08
N ALA A 117 -7.15 1.77 -19.28
CA ALA A 117 -6.55 3.06 -19.61
C ALA A 117 -7.57 4.15 -19.28
N VAL A 118 -7.27 4.95 -18.27
CA VAL A 118 -8.03 6.15 -17.93
C VAL A 118 -7.94 7.07 -19.15
N GLU A 119 -9.02 7.13 -19.92
CA GLU A 119 -9.14 8.08 -21.02
C GLU A 119 -9.18 9.49 -20.43
N VAL A 120 -8.63 10.47 -21.16
CA VAL A 120 -8.56 11.88 -20.76
C VAL A 120 -10.00 12.43 -20.69
N GLY A 121 -10.62 12.29 -19.52
CA GLY A 121 -12.05 12.54 -19.31
C GLY A 121 -12.68 11.70 -18.20
N ASP A 122 -12.07 10.58 -17.80
CA ASP A 122 -12.49 9.76 -16.64
C ASP A 122 -11.63 10.08 -15.40
N LEU A 123 -11.39 11.37 -15.16
CA LEU A 123 -11.09 11.83 -13.80
C LEU A 123 -12.40 11.65 -13.00
N PRO A 124 -12.38 11.09 -11.78
CA PRO A 124 -13.53 11.25 -10.91
C PRO A 124 -13.70 12.75 -10.69
N SER A 125 -14.73 13.33 -11.31
CA SER A 125 -15.10 14.72 -11.11
C SER A 125 -15.43 14.88 -9.64
N SER A 126 -14.48 15.42 -8.89
CA SER A 126 -14.74 16.03 -7.60
C SER A 126 -15.26 17.42 -7.95
N ASP A 127 -16.59 17.59 -7.86
CA ASP A 127 -17.37 18.84 -8.04
C ASP A 127 -18.18 18.92 -9.35
N GLU A 128 -19.16 18.04 -9.54
CA GLU A 128 -20.30 18.31 -10.44
C GLU A 128 -21.58 17.66 -9.88
N ASP A 129 -22.54 18.50 -9.51
CA ASP A 129 -23.88 18.14 -9.02
C ASP A 129 -24.58 17.19 -9.99
N SER A 130 -24.93 15.99 -9.51
CA SER A 130 -25.77 15.02 -10.20
C SER A 130 -27.05 14.80 -9.39
N ASP A 131 -27.89 15.84 -9.34
CA ASP A 131 -29.25 15.84 -8.76
C ASP A 131 -30.32 15.48 -9.84
N GLU A 132 -30.13 14.43 -10.64
CA GLU A 132 -31.13 14.05 -11.67
C GLU A 132 -31.40 12.54 -11.84
N ASP A 133 -31.01 11.68 -10.89
CA ASP A 133 -31.35 10.24 -10.93
C ASP A 133 -31.67 9.64 -9.54
N ASP A 134 -32.04 10.46 -8.55
CA ASP A 134 -32.34 10.01 -7.18
C ASP A 134 -33.85 9.80 -6.92
N ASP A 135 -34.71 10.02 -7.93
CA ASP A 135 -36.18 9.92 -7.83
C ASP A 135 -36.75 8.51 -8.05
N ASP A 136 -35.96 7.55 -8.54
CA ASP A 136 -36.42 6.18 -8.84
C ASP A 136 -35.99 5.14 -7.77
N MET A 137 -35.44 5.60 -6.65
CA MET A 137 -35.12 4.79 -5.47
C MET A 137 -36.14 5.02 -4.36
N PRO A 138 -36.55 3.99 -3.58
CA PRO A 138 -37.49 4.19 -2.48
C PRO A 138 -36.88 5.17 -1.47
N ALA A 139 -37.47 6.37 -1.38
CA ALA A 139 -36.97 7.48 -0.58
C ALA A 139 -36.62 7.02 0.84
N ASN A 140 -35.33 7.07 1.17
CA ASN A 140 -34.90 6.88 2.54
C ASN A 140 -35.46 8.05 3.37
N PRO A 141 -36.30 7.79 4.40
CA PRO A 141 -36.95 8.84 5.17
C PRO A 141 -35.98 9.81 5.87
N ASN A 142 -34.69 9.42 6.01
CA ASN A 142 -33.63 10.27 6.56
C ASN A 142 -32.89 11.13 5.53
N HIS A 143 -33.11 10.93 4.22
CA HIS A 143 -32.47 11.71 3.14
C HIS A 143 -33.46 12.53 2.31
N SER A 144 -34.75 12.52 2.67
CA SER A 144 -35.77 13.29 1.96
C SER A 144 -35.51 14.80 2.01
N THR A 145 -35.94 15.50 0.95
CA THR A 145 -35.85 16.97 0.80
C THR A 145 -36.50 17.73 1.97
N ALA A 146 -37.51 17.15 2.63
CA ALA A 146 -38.14 17.69 3.83
C ALA A 146 -37.19 17.76 5.04
N ALA A 147 -36.31 16.77 5.22
CA ALA A 147 -35.29 16.80 6.27
C ALA A 147 -34.21 17.87 5.95
N ARG A 148 -33.84 17.99 4.67
CA ARG A 148 -32.87 19.00 4.18
C ARG A 148 -33.39 20.43 4.40
N ASN A 149 -34.70 20.66 4.29
CA ASN A 149 -35.31 21.98 4.50
C ASN A 149 -35.38 22.39 5.98
N GLN A 150 -35.40 21.46 6.94
CA GLN A 150 -35.35 21.80 8.36
C GLN A 150 -33.96 22.26 8.80
N ALA A 151 -32.89 21.67 8.24
CA ALA A 151 -31.51 22.05 8.51
C ALA A 151 -31.11 23.43 7.92
N LYS A 152 -31.85 23.93 6.93
CA LYS A 152 -31.61 25.23 6.29
C LYS A 152 -32.17 26.43 7.07
N HIS A 153 -32.98 26.21 8.10
CA HIS A 153 -33.69 27.28 8.83
C HIS A 153 -33.07 27.66 10.18
N THR A 154 -31.90 27.17 10.54
CA THR A 154 -31.14 27.70 11.68
C THR A 154 -30.14 28.71 11.15
N GLY A 155 -30.32 29.99 11.45
CA GLY A 155 -29.43 31.10 11.08
C GLY A 155 -28.06 30.97 11.74
N VAL A 156 -27.26 30.01 11.28
CA VAL A 156 -25.88 29.81 11.71
C VAL A 156 -25.04 31.00 11.28
N ASP A 157 -25.33 31.58 10.12
CA ASP A 157 -24.62 32.73 9.56
C ASP A 157 -24.79 33.99 10.43
N ASP A 158 -26.03 34.33 10.84
CA ASP A 158 -26.30 35.46 11.74
C ASP A 158 -25.64 35.30 13.13
N ILE A 159 -25.51 34.06 13.61
CA ILE A 159 -24.82 33.75 14.87
C ILE A 159 -23.30 33.88 14.70
N THR A 160 -22.75 33.51 13.54
CA THR A 160 -21.31 33.64 13.26
C THR A 160 -20.88 35.08 13.04
N GLU A 161 -21.71 35.91 12.40
CA GLU A 161 -21.45 37.34 12.20
C GLU A 161 -21.46 38.10 13.55
N GLY A 162 -22.41 37.81 14.43
CA GLY A 162 -22.45 38.42 15.78
C GLY A 162 -21.27 38.02 16.69
N VAL A 163 -20.65 36.86 16.45
CA VAL A 163 -19.44 36.43 17.18
C VAL A 163 -18.17 37.05 16.61
N ALA A 164 -18.13 37.34 15.31
CA ALA A 164 -17.02 38.03 14.67
C ALA A 164 -16.91 39.50 15.12
N ASP A 165 -18.03 40.19 15.28
CA ASP A 165 -18.06 41.60 15.72
C ASP A 165 -17.79 41.78 17.24
N LEU A 166 -17.91 40.70 18.02
CA LEU A 166 -17.58 40.67 19.44
C LEU A 166 -16.13 40.23 19.72
N SER A 167 -15.26 40.13 18.70
CA SER A 167 -13.85 39.74 18.87
C SER A 167 -13.05 40.81 19.63
N ALA A 168 -13.24 40.83 20.95
CA ALA A 168 -12.29 41.36 21.90
C ALA A 168 -10.90 40.78 21.60
N ALA A 169 -9.86 41.59 21.82
CA ALA A 169 -8.47 41.23 21.51
C ALA A 169 -8.18 39.76 21.86
N PRO A 170 -7.63 38.95 20.93
CA PRO A 170 -7.59 37.51 21.06
C PRO A 170 -6.96 37.13 22.39
N SER A 171 -7.59 36.19 23.09
CA SER A 171 -7.11 35.71 24.38
C SER A 171 -5.66 35.22 24.22
N ARG A 172 -4.83 35.23 25.28
CA ARG A 172 -3.43 34.75 25.19
C ARG A 172 -3.34 33.38 24.51
N ARG A 173 -4.30 32.52 24.79
CA ARG A 173 -4.42 31.18 24.21
C ARG A 173 -4.72 31.20 22.71
N GLU A 174 -5.57 32.11 22.25
CA GLU A 174 -5.84 32.29 20.82
C GLU A 174 -4.65 32.90 20.09
N ARG A 175 -3.90 33.81 20.71
CA ARG A 175 -2.67 34.37 20.11
C ARG A 175 -1.60 33.29 19.92
N GLU A 176 -1.38 32.47 20.93
CA GLU A 176 -0.45 31.34 20.86
C GLU A 176 -0.93 30.30 19.83
N ALA A 177 -2.23 30.05 19.72
CA ALA A 177 -2.79 29.15 18.72
C ALA A 177 -2.59 29.67 17.29
N LEU A 178 -2.80 30.97 17.05
CA LEU A 178 -2.57 31.62 15.76
C LEU A 178 -1.08 31.65 15.40
N GLU A 179 -0.20 31.88 16.38
CA GLU A 179 1.24 31.84 16.15
C GLU A 179 1.73 30.42 15.86
N ALA A 180 1.21 29.41 16.58
CA ALA A 180 1.51 28.01 16.31
C ALA A 180 1.01 27.57 14.93
N ALA A 181 -0.17 28.03 14.50
CA ALA A 181 -0.67 27.80 13.15
C ALA A 181 0.25 28.46 12.10
N ALA A 182 0.62 29.74 12.30
CA ALA A 182 1.52 30.45 11.41
C ALA A 182 2.93 29.81 11.34
N ALA A 183 3.44 29.26 12.44
CA ALA A 183 4.70 28.54 12.48
C ALA A 183 4.63 27.23 11.67
N LYS A 184 3.53 26.47 11.81
CA LYS A 184 3.29 25.27 11.00
C LYS A 184 3.18 25.61 9.52
N GLU A 185 2.46 26.66 9.15
CA GLU A 185 2.37 27.13 7.76
C GLU A 185 3.73 27.55 7.20
N LYS A 186 4.55 28.25 7.99
CA LYS A 186 5.92 28.61 7.60
C LYS A 186 6.78 27.37 7.40
N TYR A 187 6.67 26.38 8.29
CA TYR A 187 7.38 25.10 8.15
C TYR A 187 6.95 24.38 6.86
N MET A 188 5.65 24.22 6.63
CA MET A 188 5.11 23.61 5.41
C MET A 188 5.54 24.37 4.16
N ARG A 189 5.58 25.70 4.22
CA ARG A 189 6.07 26.55 3.13
C ARG A 189 7.57 26.36 2.88
N LEU A 190 8.38 26.19 3.91
CA LEU A 190 9.82 25.90 3.77
C LEU A 190 10.08 24.49 3.26
N GLN A 191 9.27 23.50 3.68
CA GLN A 191 9.32 22.13 3.17
C GLN A 191 8.98 22.12 1.67
N ALA A 192 7.89 22.79 1.28
CA ALA A 192 7.49 22.92 -0.12
C ALA A 192 8.55 23.66 -0.96
N GLN A 193 9.28 24.61 -0.36
CA GLN A 193 10.42 25.28 -1.01
C GLN A 193 11.69 24.44 -1.05
N GLY A 194 11.72 23.26 -0.43
CA GLY A 194 12.91 22.41 -0.38
C GLY A 194 14.02 22.92 0.56
N LYS A 195 13.70 23.82 1.50
CA LYS A 195 14.68 24.50 2.35
C LYS A 195 14.91 23.83 3.70
N THR A 196 13.98 22.98 4.13
CA THR A 196 14.15 22.11 5.30
C THR A 196 15.16 21.01 4.99
N ASP A 197 15.81 20.47 6.02
CA ASP A 197 16.88 19.50 5.83
C ASP A 197 16.35 18.16 5.29
N GLU A 198 15.12 17.79 5.67
CA GLU A 198 14.37 16.67 5.08
C GLU A 198 14.17 16.86 3.57
N ALA A 199 13.63 18.00 3.15
CA ALA A 199 13.36 18.24 1.74
C ALA A 199 14.65 18.38 0.91
N LYS A 200 15.73 18.91 1.50
CA LYS A 200 17.07 18.89 0.87
C LYS A 200 17.58 17.46 0.69
N ALA A 201 17.40 16.59 1.68
CA ALA A 201 17.79 15.19 1.59
C ALA A 201 17.02 14.46 0.49
N ASP A 202 15.70 14.68 0.39
CA ASP A 202 14.88 14.10 -0.67
C ASP A 202 15.25 14.63 -2.05
N LEU A 203 15.53 15.93 -2.18
CA LEU A 203 16.06 16.49 -3.43
C LEU A 203 17.43 15.90 -3.79
N ALA A 204 18.30 15.66 -2.81
CA ALA A 204 19.60 15.02 -3.04
C ALA A 204 19.43 13.57 -3.53
N ARG A 205 18.54 12.80 -2.91
CA ARG A 205 18.17 11.44 -3.37
C ARG A 205 17.64 11.45 -4.80
N LEU A 206 16.74 12.38 -5.11
CA LEU A 206 16.21 12.53 -6.47
C LEU A 206 17.27 12.97 -7.49
N LYS A 207 18.27 13.77 -7.10
CA LYS A 207 19.39 14.13 -7.98
C LYS A 207 20.24 12.91 -8.31
N VAL A 208 20.58 12.08 -7.34
CA VAL A 208 21.33 10.83 -7.57
C VAL A 208 20.59 9.93 -8.56
N ILE A 209 19.28 9.76 -8.43
CA ILE A 209 18.47 8.96 -9.36
C ILE A 209 18.48 9.59 -10.77
N ARG A 210 18.36 10.92 -10.88
CA ARG A 210 18.44 11.60 -12.18
C ARG A 210 19.81 11.43 -12.84
N GLU A 211 20.88 11.53 -12.07
CA GLU A 211 22.25 11.31 -12.55
C GLU A 211 22.46 9.87 -13.00
N GLN A 212 21.99 8.88 -12.25
CA GLN A 212 22.03 7.47 -12.63
C GLN A 212 21.26 7.22 -13.93
N ARG A 213 20.04 7.74 -14.05
CA ARG A 213 19.24 7.62 -15.28
C ARG A 213 19.88 8.33 -16.46
N ALA A 214 20.48 9.49 -16.25
CA ALA A 214 21.19 10.22 -17.30
C ALA A 214 22.45 9.48 -17.75
N ALA A 215 23.22 8.91 -16.81
CA ALA A 215 24.39 8.10 -17.10
C ALA A 215 24.03 6.81 -17.84
N GLU A 216 22.94 6.14 -17.45
CA GLU A 216 22.44 4.95 -18.14
C GLU A 216 21.91 5.29 -19.54
N ALA A 217 21.16 6.39 -19.68
CA ALA A 217 20.69 6.88 -20.98
C ALA A 217 21.86 7.25 -21.89
N ALA A 218 22.90 7.91 -21.37
CA ALA A 218 24.12 8.23 -22.10
C ALA A 218 24.89 6.98 -22.52
N ARG A 219 25.03 5.98 -21.62
CA ARG A 219 25.62 4.67 -21.97
C ARG A 219 24.84 3.97 -23.07
N ARG A 220 23.51 3.97 -22.98
CA ARG A 220 22.63 3.37 -24.00
C ARG A 220 22.68 4.12 -25.34
N GLN A 221 22.84 5.44 -25.32
CA GLN A 221 23.02 6.24 -26.53
C GLN A 221 24.38 5.96 -27.16
N ALA A 222 25.47 5.94 -26.39
CA ALA A 222 26.80 5.60 -26.87
C ALA A 222 26.85 4.18 -27.48
N GLU A 223 26.26 3.19 -26.81
CA GLU A 223 26.19 1.82 -27.35
C GLU A 223 25.35 1.74 -28.64
N ARG A 224 24.27 2.53 -28.74
CA ARG A 224 23.47 2.62 -29.97
C ARG A 224 24.25 3.26 -31.11
N GLU A 225 24.96 4.34 -30.85
CA GLU A 225 25.78 5.03 -31.85
C GLU A 225 26.93 4.12 -32.34
N GLU A 226 27.62 3.41 -31.45
CA GLU A 226 28.64 2.42 -31.84
C GLU A 226 28.06 1.28 -32.68
N LYS A 227 26.89 0.75 -32.29
CA LYS A 227 26.18 -0.28 -33.08
C LYS A 227 25.79 0.24 -34.46
N GLU A 228 25.28 1.47 -34.55
CA GLU A 228 24.93 2.09 -35.82
C GLU A 228 26.16 2.32 -36.72
N GLU A 229 27.31 2.71 -36.16
CA GLU A 229 28.54 2.84 -36.93
C GLU A 229 29.05 1.50 -37.44
N ILE A 230 29.00 0.46 -36.61
CA ILE A 230 29.37 -0.90 -37.01
C ILE A 230 28.42 -1.40 -38.09
N GLU A 231 27.11 -1.14 -37.97
CA GLU A 231 26.14 -1.50 -38.99
C GLU A 231 26.33 -0.72 -40.29
N LYS A 232 26.63 0.58 -40.23
CA LYS A 232 26.93 1.40 -41.41
C LYS A 232 28.17 0.88 -42.13
N LYS A 233 29.24 0.54 -41.40
CA LYS A 233 30.46 -0.08 -41.94
C LYS A 233 30.14 -1.43 -42.59
N LYS A 234 29.38 -2.30 -41.92
CA LYS A 234 28.94 -3.61 -42.46
C LYS A 234 28.06 -3.46 -43.70
N LYS A 235 27.15 -2.49 -43.74
CA LYS A 235 26.29 -2.18 -44.89
C LYS A 235 27.13 -1.70 -46.08
N ALA A 236 28.07 -0.77 -45.85
CA ALA A 236 28.99 -0.29 -46.87
C ALA A 236 29.88 -1.43 -47.42
N ASP A 237 30.42 -2.29 -46.55
CA ASP A 237 31.20 -3.47 -46.97
C ASP A 237 30.37 -4.46 -47.78
N PHE A 238 29.11 -4.67 -47.40
CA PHE A 238 28.20 -5.54 -48.12
C PHE A 238 27.86 -4.97 -49.51
N GLU A 239 27.56 -3.68 -49.59
CA GLU A 239 27.27 -2.98 -50.85
C GLU A 239 28.49 -2.99 -51.78
N ALA A 240 29.69 -2.74 -51.26
CA ALA A 240 30.93 -2.82 -52.04
C ALA A 240 31.19 -4.25 -52.56
N LYS A 241 30.95 -5.28 -51.74
CA LYS A 241 31.04 -6.69 -52.17
C LYS A 241 29.98 -7.04 -53.22
N GLU A 242 28.77 -6.52 -53.09
CA GLU A 242 27.69 -6.73 -54.06
C GLU A 242 27.99 -6.03 -55.39
N ALA A 243 28.46 -4.79 -55.36
CA ALA A 243 28.92 -4.05 -56.53
C ALA A 243 30.04 -4.80 -57.26
N ARG A 244 31.07 -5.27 -56.52
CA ARG A 244 32.14 -6.10 -57.10
C ARG A 244 31.62 -7.39 -57.73
N LYS A 245 30.67 -8.08 -57.08
CA LYS A 245 30.03 -9.28 -57.65
C LYS A 245 29.22 -8.96 -58.92
N LYS A 246 28.51 -7.83 -58.95
CA LYS A 246 27.76 -7.36 -60.13
C LYS A 246 28.70 -7.05 -61.29
N GLU A 247 29.82 -6.39 -61.05
CA GLU A 247 30.83 -6.10 -62.07
C GLU A 247 31.46 -7.37 -62.64
N VAL A 248 31.88 -8.32 -61.80
CA VAL A 248 32.41 -9.62 -62.24
C VAL A 248 31.38 -10.38 -63.08
N LYS A 249 30.09 -10.36 -62.68
CA LYS A 249 29.01 -11.00 -63.44
C LYS A 249 28.76 -10.34 -64.79
N LYS A 250 28.93 -9.01 -64.89
CA LYS A 250 28.83 -8.26 -66.15
C LYS A 250 30.02 -8.53 -67.07
N GLY A 251 31.23 -8.65 -66.50
CA GLY A 251 32.44 -9.00 -67.25
C GLY A 251 32.43 -10.42 -67.83
N ARG A 252 31.72 -11.37 -67.17
CA ARG A 252 31.62 -12.77 -67.62
C ARG A 252 30.54 -13.03 -68.69
N LYS A 253 29.76 -12.01 -69.06
CA LYS A 253 28.70 -12.07 -70.08
C LYS A 253 29.12 -11.46 -71.43
N LYS A 254 30.38 -11.06 -71.56
CA LYS A 254 31.01 -10.59 -72.80
C LYS A 254 31.97 -11.65 -73.30
#